data_AF-A0AAE8JLF1-F1
#
_entry.id   AF-A0AAE8JLF1-F1
#
_cell.length_a   1.000
_cell.length_b   1.000
_cell.length_c   1.000
_cell.angle_alpha   90.00
_cell.angle_beta   90.00
_cell.angle_gamma   90.00
#
_symmetry.space_group_name_H-M   'P 1'
#
loop_
_entity.id
_entity.type
_entity.pdbx_description
1 polymer ?
#
loop_
_entity_poly.entity_id
_entity_poly.type
_entity_poly.pdbx_seq_one_letter_code
_entity_poly.pdbx_strand_id
1 'polypeptide(L)'
;MAITTLARRISKITFYALISLIVGRTLGNPEIWFDHELATQIGHMIYGAGEIGADNFYDLYFYISVITIFSITTVIYILVMKLLKKIRRK
;
A
#
# COMPACT_ATOMS: atom_id res chain seq x y z
N MET A 1 -14.57 0.95 -30.13
CA MET A 1 -13.23 1.29 -29.61
C MET A 1 -13.25 1.91 -28.20
N ALA A 2 -14.19 2.81 -27.86
CA ALA A 2 -14.24 3.39 -26.52
C ALA A 2 -14.49 2.35 -25.40
N ILE A 3 -15.43 1.43 -25.62
CA ILE A 3 -15.80 0.37 -24.66
C ILE A 3 -14.61 -0.56 -24.37
N THR A 4 -13.85 -0.96 -25.39
CA THR A 4 -12.69 -1.86 -25.21
C THR A 4 -11.54 -1.18 -24.47
N THR A 5 -11.35 0.12 -24.66
CA THR A 5 -10.38 0.92 -23.89
C THR A 5 -10.82 1.06 -22.43
N LEU A 6 -12.12 1.32 -22.19
CA LEU A 6 -12.68 1.41 -20.84
C LEU A 6 -12.55 0.09 -20.08
N ALA A 7 -12.94 -1.03 -20.71
CA ALA A 7 -12.80 -2.36 -20.13
C ALA A 7 -11.36 -2.67 -19.72
N ARG A 8 -10.37 -2.38 -20.59
CA ARG A 8 -8.95 -2.55 -20.27
C ARG A 8 -8.49 -1.68 -19.09
N ARG A 9 -9.03 -0.46 -18.95
CA ARG A 9 -8.70 0.43 -17.83
C ARG A 9 -9.28 -0.12 -16.52
N ILE A 10 -10.54 -0.55 -16.54
CA ILE A 10 -11.21 -1.17 -15.39
C ILE A 10 -10.45 -2.42 -14.95
N SER A 11 -10.12 -3.34 -15.87
CA SER A 11 -9.37 -4.55 -15.54
C SER A 11 -8.04 -4.26 -14.84
N LYS A 12 -7.32 -3.21 -15.25
CA LYS A 12 -6.07 -2.80 -14.59
C LYS A 12 -6.30 -2.27 -13.18
N ILE A 13 -7.33 -1.46 -12.98
CA ILE A 13 -7.70 -0.93 -11.67
C ILE A 13 -8.12 -2.08 -10.74
N THR A 14 -8.97 -2.98 -11.22
CA THR A 14 -9.39 -4.18 -10.48
C THR A 14 -8.18 -5.03 -10.12
N PHE A 15 -7.27 -5.26 -11.07
CA PHE A 15 -6.05 -6.05 -10.81
C PHE A 15 -5.16 -5.39 -9.75
N TYR A 16 -4.97 -4.07 -9.82
CA TYR A 16 -4.22 -3.32 -8.80
C TYR A 16 -4.89 -3.42 -7.42
N ALA A 17 -6.21 -3.27 -7.36
CA ALA A 17 -6.97 -3.40 -6.11
C ALA A 17 -6.86 -4.81 -5.50
N LEU A 18 -6.89 -5.86 -6.33
CA LEU A 18 -6.70 -7.24 -5.88
C LEU A 18 -5.29 -7.47 -5.32
N ILE A 19 -4.24 -6.95 -5.97
CA ILE A 19 -2.89 -7.02 -5.43
C ILE A 19 -2.82 -6.29 -4.09
N SER A 20 -3.39 -5.09 -3.99
CA SER A 20 -3.42 -4.32 -2.73
C SER A 20 -4.09 -5.09 -1.59
N LEU A 21 -5.23 -5.72 -1.88
CA LEU A 21 -5.93 -6.56 -0.91
C LEU A 21 -5.06 -7.74 -0.44
N ILE A 22 -4.38 -8.43 -1.36
CA ILE A 22 -3.48 -9.54 -1.04
C ILE A 22 -2.30 -9.05 -0.20
N VAL A 23 -1.67 -7.94 -0.59
CA VAL A 23 -0.54 -7.35 0.12
C VAL A 23 -0.94 -6.97 1.55
N GLY A 24 -2.07 -6.28 1.71
CA GLY A 24 -2.60 -5.91 3.02
C GLY A 24 -2.92 -7.11 3.91
N ARG A 25 -3.55 -8.15 3.34
CA ARG A 25 -3.81 -9.40 4.07
C ARG A 25 -2.53 -10.15 4.45
N THR A 26 -1.48 -10.07 3.64
CA THR A 26 -0.20 -10.75 3.88
C THR A 26 0.62 -10.03 4.96
N LEU A 27 0.64 -8.69 4.96
CA LEU A 27 1.35 -7.89 5.95
C LEU A 27 0.71 -7.99 7.35
N GLY A 28 -0.63 -7.97 7.42
CA GLY A 28 -1.33 -8.03 8.71
C GLY A 28 -1.16 -6.74 9.54
N ASN A 29 -1.27 -6.86 10.87
CA ASN A 29 -1.27 -5.70 11.77
C ASN A 29 0.10 -4.98 11.75
N PRO A 30 0.15 -3.66 11.46
CA PRO A 30 1.37 -2.85 11.49
C PRO A 30 2.15 -2.88 12.79
N GLU A 31 1.49 -3.06 13.93
CA GLU A 31 2.16 -3.14 15.24
C GLU A 31 3.11 -4.35 15.33
N ILE A 32 2.93 -5.36 14.47
CA ILE A 32 3.74 -6.59 14.47
C ILE A 32 5.03 -6.41 13.66
N TRP A 33 4.99 -5.62 12.58
CA TRP A 33 6.08 -5.55 11.61
C TRP A 33 6.73 -4.17 11.48
N PHE A 34 6.07 -3.11 11.96
CA PHE A 34 6.63 -1.77 11.94
C PHE A 34 7.32 -1.46 13.27
N ASP A 35 8.52 -0.90 13.19
CA ASP A 35 9.32 -0.59 14.36
C ASP A 35 8.62 0.44 15.26
N HIS A 36 8.49 0.11 16.55
CA HIS A 36 7.76 0.94 17.50
C HIS A 36 8.51 2.23 17.85
N GLU A 37 9.84 2.22 17.89
CA GLU A 37 10.62 3.43 18.15
C GLU A 37 10.49 4.41 16.98
N LEU A 38 10.56 3.91 15.75
CA LEU A 38 10.30 4.71 14.55
C LEU A 38 8.87 5.23 14.51
N ALA A 39 7.87 4.42 14.88
CA ALA A 39 6.49 4.88 14.99
C ALA A 39 6.38 6.01 16.01
N THR A 40 7.04 5.89 17.15
CA THR A 40 7.05 6.92 18.21
C THR A 40 7.72 8.21 17.74
N GLN A 41 8.85 8.11 17.04
CA GLN A 41 9.53 9.27 16.46
C GLN A 41 8.68 9.98 15.41
N ILE A 42 8.04 9.23 14.51
CA ILE A 42 7.11 9.78 13.51
C ILE A 42 5.91 10.41 14.22
N GLY A 43 5.37 9.75 15.24
CA GLY A 43 4.28 10.26 16.05
C GLY A 43 4.65 11.59 16.70
N HIS A 44 5.82 11.71 17.30
CA HIS A 44 6.26 12.98 17.90
C HIS A 44 6.54 14.06 16.85
N MET A 45 6.94 13.67 15.64
CA MET A 45 7.10 14.61 14.52
C MET A 45 5.75 15.17 14.05
N ILE A 46 4.69 14.37 14.05
CA ILE A 46 3.36 14.75 13.56
C ILE A 46 2.53 15.45 14.65
N TYR A 47 2.50 14.88 15.85
CA TYR A 47 1.64 15.31 16.95
C TYR A 47 2.36 16.15 18.01
N GLY A 48 3.69 16.27 17.93
CA GLY A 48 4.51 17.04 18.87
C GLY A 48 5.15 16.19 19.99
N ALA A 49 6.02 16.81 20.78
CA ALA A 49 6.81 16.16 21.82
C ALA A 49 6.03 15.77 23.10
N GLY A 50 4.71 15.97 23.14
CA GLY A 50 3.85 15.59 24.26
C GLY A 50 3.49 14.11 24.24
N GLU A 51 2.75 13.66 25.26
CA GLU A 51 2.16 12.31 25.26
C GLU A 51 1.23 12.13 24.06
N ILE A 52 1.52 11.13 23.24
CA ILE A 52 0.69 10.76 22.10
C ILE A 52 -0.35 9.77 22.60
N GLY A 53 -1.61 10.17 22.60
CA GLY A 53 -2.72 9.29 22.97
C GLY A 53 -2.79 8.03 22.09
N ALA A 54 -3.34 6.96 22.65
CA ALA A 54 -3.49 5.67 21.95
C ALA A 54 -4.24 5.79 20.62
N ASP A 55 -5.28 6.64 20.55
CA ASP A 55 -6.05 6.89 19.33
C ASP A 55 -5.18 7.45 18.19
N ASN A 56 -4.28 8.40 18.51
CA ASN A 56 -3.36 8.98 17.54
C ASN A 56 -2.31 7.96 17.06
N PHE A 57 -1.87 7.06 17.95
CA PHE A 57 -0.99 5.97 17.56
C PHE A 57 -1.67 4.96 16.65
N TYR A 58 -2.95 4.65 16.92
CA TYR A 58 -3.73 3.76 16.08
C TYR A 58 -3.90 4.33 14.67
N ASP A 59 -4.24 5.61 14.56
CA ASP A 59 -4.32 6.33 13.29
C ASP A 59 -2.96 6.35 12.56
N LEU A 60 -1.86 6.60 13.30
CA LEU A 60 -0.52 6.58 12.74
C LEU A 60 -0.17 5.22 12.12
N TYR A 61 -0.40 4.14 12.85
CA TYR A 61 -0.16 2.78 12.36
C TYR A 61 -1.05 2.42 11.16
N PHE A 62 -2.29 2.92 11.14
CA PHE A 62 -3.16 2.81 9.98
C PHE A 62 -2.57 3.52 8.75
N TYR A 63 -2.11 4.76 8.89
CA TYR A 63 -1.49 5.51 7.79
C TYR A 63 -0.20 4.84 7.29
N ILE A 64 0.64 4.37 8.21
CA ILE A 64 1.85 3.59 7.89
C ILE A 64 1.50 2.34 7.08
N SER A 65 0.46 1.61 7.48
CA SER A 65 -0.03 0.44 6.74
C SER A 65 -0.46 0.80 5.34
N VAL A 66 -1.31 1.82 5.21
CA VAL A 66 -1.85 2.26 3.93
C VAL A 66 -0.73 2.64 2.97
N ILE A 67 0.22 3.47 3.41
CA ILE A 67 1.36 3.91 2.59
C ILE A 67 2.22 2.72 2.19
N THR A 68 2.53 1.82 3.13
CA THR A 68 3.36 0.63 2.87
C THR A 68 2.69 -0.32 1.88
N ILE A 69 1.41 -0.63 2.08
CA ILE A 69 0.64 -1.53 1.22
C ILE A 69 0.60 -0.99 -0.22
N PHE A 70 0.28 0.29 -0.40
CA PHE A 70 0.19 0.88 -1.74
C PHE A 70 1.56 1.02 -2.41
N SER A 71 2.62 1.27 -1.64
CA SER A 71 4.00 1.31 -2.16
C SER A 71 4.42 -0.05 -2.69
N ILE A 72 4.24 -1.12 -1.90
CA ILE A 72 4.56 -2.50 -2.30
C ILE A 72 3.70 -2.92 -3.50
N THR A 73 2.39 -2.63 -3.46
CA THR A 73 1.46 -2.93 -4.56
C THR A 73 1.91 -2.26 -5.85
N THR A 74 2.36 -1.00 -5.79
CA THR A 74 2.87 -0.27 -6.96
C THR A 74 4.07 -0.96 -7.57
N VAL A 75 5.05 -1.36 -6.75
CA VAL A 75 6.25 -2.07 -7.22
C VAL A 75 5.86 -3.39 -7.89
N ILE A 76 5.05 -4.22 -7.22
CA ILE A 76 4.58 -5.51 -7.76
C ILE A 76 3.83 -5.30 -9.08
N TYR A 77 2.88 -4.36 -9.11
CA TYR A 77 2.08 -4.09 -10.30
C TYR A 77 2.96 -3.65 -11.48
N ILE A 78 3.94 -2.76 -11.27
CA ILE A 78 4.87 -2.34 -12.32
C ILE A 78 5.67 -3.54 -12.86
N LEU A 79 6.19 -4.39 -11.97
CA LEU A 79 6.94 -5.59 -12.36
C LEU A 79 6.07 -6.55 -13.18
N VAL A 80 4.86 -6.85 -12.73
CA VAL A 80 3.92 -7.71 -13.46
C VAL A 80 3.59 -7.12 -14.84
N MET A 81 3.30 -5.83 -14.92
CA MET A 81 2.98 -5.18 -16.20
C MET A 81 4.18 -5.15 -17.15
N LYS A 82 5.41 -5.01 -16.64
CA LYS A 82 6.65 -5.15 -17.44
C LYS A 82 6.79 -6.58 -17.97
N LEU A 83 6.56 -7.60 -17.13
CA LEU A 83 6.62 -9.01 -17.52
C LEU A 83 5.57 -9.33 -18.61
N LEU A 84 4.31 -8.92 -18.42
CA LEU A 84 3.24 -9.13 -19.40
C LEU A 84 3.56 -8.47 -20.75
N LYS A 85 4.13 -7.25 -20.74
CA LYS A 85 4.60 -6.60 -21.96
C LYS A 85 5.75 -7.36 -22.63
N LYS A 86 6.69 -7.90 -21.85
CA LYS A 86 7.80 -8.71 -22.37
C LYS A 86 7.30 -10.00 -23.02
N ILE A 87 6.35 -10.69 -22.38
CA ILE A 87 5.74 -11.92 -22.90
C ILE A 87 4.98 -11.65 -24.19
N ARG A 88 4.21 -10.55 -24.27
CA ARG A 88 3.43 -10.20 -25.47
C ARG A 88 4.28 -9.74 -26.68
N ARG A 89 5.52 -9.30 -26.43
CA ARG A 89 6.46 -8.87 -27.49
C ARG A 89 7.29 -10.02 -28.04
N LYS A 90 7.24 -11.19 -27.41
CA LYS A 90 7.84 -12.43 -27.86
C LYS A 90 6.80 -13.21 -28.65
#